data_AF-A0A7W9F318-F1
#
_entry.id   AF-A0A7W9F318-F1
#
_cell.length_a   1.000
_cell.length_b   1.000
_cell.length_c   1.000
_cell.angle_alpha   90.00
_cell.angle_beta   90.00
_cell.angle_gamma   90.00
#
_symmetry.space_group_name_H-M   'P 1'
#
loop_
_entity.id
_entity.type
_entity.pdbx_description
1 polymer ?
#
loop_
_entity_poly.entity_id
_entity_poly.type
_entity_poly.pdbx_seq_one_letter_code
_entity_poly.pdbx_strand_id
1 'polypeptide(L)'
;MRRARLARDFARLSPRDRARTLVLDPTREGRQALTDAIRAELVRDGTLGERAMVATVLESCGLTDAARTRAASYRPGTVVIFRKGAEDGAPRRNTGYRVGSIDAKAGTVRLLDPEGQTLTWFPGDGSAANADAFAEVQQQFRTGDKVQFTRNNYEAKRFNGRTAEVVAIDPDEGILVVRSKNGKRQALDMANVADRHIRPGWVRTIHSAQGAACERVTAHLELFRSNVDANIAYVAVSRAKASAIIYTDDRERLVGTIEGRSSAKVGAIDETLVRKGTTIAIPKPVKAMGVEIGG
;
A
#
# COMPACT_ATOMS: atom_id res chain seq x y z
N MET A 1 -12.68 7.77 -15.56
CA MET A 1 -14.00 8.20 -15.03
C MET A 1 -14.43 7.47 -13.74
N ARG A 2 -14.27 6.14 -13.59
CA ARG A 2 -14.77 5.39 -12.42
C ARG A 2 -14.02 5.63 -11.10
N ARG A 3 -12.66 5.61 -11.11
CA ARG A 3 -11.84 5.95 -9.92
C ARG A 3 -12.17 7.33 -9.35
N ALA A 4 -12.34 8.33 -10.22
CA ALA A 4 -12.69 9.69 -9.79
C ALA A 4 -14.08 9.75 -9.12
N ARG A 5 -15.05 8.97 -9.61
CA ARG A 5 -16.37 8.86 -8.96
C ARG A 5 -16.25 8.18 -7.59
N LEU A 6 -15.52 7.07 -7.50
CA LEU A 6 -15.25 6.39 -6.23
C LEU A 6 -14.61 7.36 -5.23
N ALA A 7 -13.60 8.11 -5.65
CA ALA A 7 -12.93 9.09 -4.81
C ALA A 7 -13.91 10.15 -4.25
N ARG A 8 -14.76 10.73 -5.10
CA ARG A 8 -15.80 11.68 -4.68
C ARG A 8 -16.79 11.08 -3.70
N ASP A 9 -17.30 9.89 -4.02
CA ASP A 9 -18.31 9.21 -3.20
C ASP A 9 -17.73 8.82 -1.83
N PHE A 10 -16.45 8.42 -1.78
CA PHE A 10 -15.72 8.15 -0.54
C PHE A 10 -15.44 9.43 0.27
N ALA A 11 -15.04 10.51 -0.39
CA ALA A 11 -14.80 11.79 0.28
C ALA A 11 -16.07 12.36 0.92
N ARG A 12 -17.24 12.18 0.30
CA ARG A 12 -18.54 12.61 0.85
C ARG A 12 -19.03 11.79 2.06
N LEU A 13 -18.37 10.68 2.40
CA LEU A 13 -18.72 9.92 3.60
C LEU A 13 -18.44 10.74 4.86
N SER A 14 -19.28 10.56 5.89
CA SER A 14 -19.02 11.09 7.23
C SER A 14 -17.66 10.61 7.75
N PRO A 15 -16.97 11.35 8.64
CA PRO A 15 -15.71 10.90 9.21
C PRO A 15 -15.78 9.49 9.84
N ARG A 16 -16.91 9.19 10.50
CA ARG A 16 -17.20 7.87 11.08
C ARG A 16 -17.26 6.78 10.01
N ASP A 17 -17.99 7.00 8.91
CA ASP A 17 -18.15 6.00 7.85
C ASP A 17 -16.88 5.85 7.01
N ARG A 18 -16.16 6.94 6.79
CA ARG A 18 -14.85 6.93 6.13
C ARG A 18 -13.84 6.10 6.94
N ALA A 19 -13.84 6.23 8.26
CA ALA A 19 -12.98 5.44 9.15
C ALA A 19 -13.29 3.92 9.13
N ARG A 20 -14.54 3.55 8.81
CA ARG A 20 -15.05 2.17 8.75
C ARG A 20 -15.03 1.56 7.35
N THR A 21 -14.75 2.37 6.34
CA THR A 21 -14.66 1.97 4.93
C THR A 21 -13.24 1.59 4.56
N LEU A 22 -13.07 0.37 4.04
CA LEU A 22 -11.84 -0.07 3.39
C LEU A 22 -11.94 0.14 1.88
N VAL A 23 -11.03 0.93 1.30
CA VAL A 23 -10.95 1.14 -0.14
C VAL A 23 -9.95 0.18 -0.77
N LEU A 24 -10.36 -0.50 -1.84
CA LEU A 24 -9.58 -1.56 -2.50
C LEU A 24 -9.38 -1.28 -4.00
N ASP A 25 -8.19 -1.58 -4.50
CA ASP A 25 -7.87 -1.68 -5.94
C ASP A 25 -7.04 -2.98 -6.17
N PRO A 26 -7.15 -3.65 -7.33
CA PRO A 26 -6.40 -4.88 -7.62
C PRO A 26 -4.89 -4.65 -7.79
N THR A 27 -4.47 -3.44 -8.19
CA THR A 27 -3.08 -3.14 -8.61
C THR A 27 -2.37 -2.17 -7.68
N ARG A 28 -1.03 -2.17 -7.68
CA ARG A 28 -0.25 -1.17 -6.94
C ARG A 28 -0.42 0.21 -7.59
N GLU A 29 -0.43 0.25 -8.91
CA GLU A 29 -0.60 1.44 -9.74
C GLU A 29 -1.98 2.05 -9.52
N GLY A 30 -3.03 1.22 -9.56
CA GLY A 30 -4.40 1.66 -9.30
C GLY A 30 -4.64 2.06 -7.85
N ARG A 31 -3.99 1.40 -6.87
CA ARG A 31 -3.96 1.85 -5.47
C ARG A 31 -3.39 3.26 -5.37
N GLN A 32 -2.29 3.54 -6.05
CA GLN A 32 -1.67 4.87 -6.05
C GLN A 32 -2.61 5.91 -6.70
N ALA A 33 -3.06 5.64 -7.93
CA ALA A 33 -3.96 6.55 -8.65
C ALA A 33 -5.26 6.84 -7.88
N LEU A 34 -5.83 5.83 -7.21
CA LEU A 34 -7.04 6.01 -6.40
C LEU A 34 -6.76 6.75 -5.09
N THR A 35 -5.59 6.52 -4.47
CA THR A 35 -5.13 7.28 -3.31
C THR A 35 -5.01 8.76 -3.66
N ASP A 36 -4.37 9.09 -4.78
CA ASP A 36 -4.18 10.46 -5.22
C ASP A 36 -5.52 11.15 -5.53
N ALA A 37 -6.44 10.44 -6.19
CA ALA A 37 -7.79 10.94 -6.44
C ALA A 37 -8.56 11.19 -5.13
N ILE A 38 -8.51 10.28 -4.15
CA ILE A 38 -9.15 10.49 -2.83
C ILE A 38 -8.55 11.69 -2.13
N ARG A 39 -7.22 11.79 -2.08
CA ARG A 39 -6.54 12.91 -1.40
C ARG A 39 -6.87 14.24 -2.06
N ALA A 40 -6.98 14.30 -3.38
CA ALA A 40 -7.39 15.51 -4.08
C ALA A 40 -8.79 15.98 -3.67
N GLU A 41 -9.75 15.06 -3.50
CA GLU A 41 -11.09 15.38 -3.00
C GLU A 41 -11.07 15.86 -1.54
N LEU A 42 -10.29 15.19 -0.69
CA LEU A 42 -10.19 15.52 0.74
C LEU A 42 -9.40 16.81 1.02
N VAL A 43 -8.50 17.22 0.13
CA VAL A 43 -7.89 18.56 0.17
C VAL A 43 -8.92 19.60 -0.23
N ARG A 44 -9.71 19.34 -1.28
CA ARG A 44 -10.73 20.28 -1.77
C ARG A 44 -11.84 20.56 -0.75
N ASP A 45 -12.22 19.56 0.06
CA ASP A 45 -13.25 19.72 1.09
C ASP A 45 -12.71 20.18 2.46
N GLY A 46 -11.39 20.40 2.58
CA GLY A 46 -10.74 20.84 3.80
C GLY A 46 -10.52 19.75 4.87
N THR A 47 -10.84 18.49 4.59
CA THR A 47 -10.50 17.37 5.49
C THR A 47 -8.98 17.26 5.67
N LEU A 48 -8.22 17.33 4.58
CA LEU A 48 -6.76 17.31 4.62
C LEU A 48 -6.23 18.74 4.69
N GLY A 49 -5.22 18.94 5.53
CA GLY A 49 -4.58 20.23 5.68
C GLY A 49 -3.98 20.76 4.37
N GLU A 50 -3.98 22.08 4.21
CA GLU A 50 -3.48 22.78 3.02
C GLU A 50 -1.94 22.71 2.89
N ARG A 51 -1.24 22.67 4.03
CA ARG A 51 0.21 22.46 4.05
C ARG A 51 0.55 21.00 3.78
N ALA A 52 1.56 20.79 2.94
CA ALA A 52 2.09 19.48 2.60
C ALA A 52 3.59 19.42 2.94
N MET A 53 4.01 18.27 3.44
CA MET A 53 5.42 17.87 3.56
C MET A 53 5.70 16.81 2.51
N VAL A 54 6.79 16.94 1.77
CA VAL A 54 7.29 15.87 0.89
C VAL A 54 8.41 15.16 1.64
N ALA A 55 8.31 13.84 1.75
CA ALA A 55 9.32 13.02 2.40
C ALA A 55 9.63 11.77 1.58
N THR A 56 10.87 11.32 1.68
CA THR A 56 11.31 10.09 1.01
C THR A 56 10.94 8.88 1.86
N VAL A 57 10.12 7.97 1.33
CA VAL A 57 9.75 6.70 1.98
C VAL A 57 10.45 5.52 1.32
N LEU A 58 10.38 4.35 1.98
CA LEU A 58 10.97 3.11 1.50
C LEU A 58 9.90 2.11 1.06
N GLU A 59 9.90 1.78 -0.23
CA GLU A 59 9.08 0.72 -0.79
C GLU A 59 9.93 -0.52 -1.08
N SER A 60 9.46 -1.70 -0.66
CA SER A 60 10.19 -2.96 -0.89
C SER A 60 10.27 -3.27 -2.39
N CYS A 61 11.47 -3.62 -2.87
CA CYS A 61 11.69 -4.13 -4.22
C CYS A 61 11.10 -5.53 -4.45
N GLY A 62 10.66 -6.22 -3.38
CA GLY A 62 9.99 -7.52 -3.49
C GLY A 62 10.87 -8.65 -4.03
N LEU A 63 12.19 -8.60 -3.79
CA LEU A 63 13.09 -9.65 -4.21
C LEU A 63 12.72 -11.00 -3.56
N THR A 64 12.62 -12.05 -4.38
CA THR A 64 12.51 -13.42 -3.90
C THR A 64 13.79 -13.84 -3.19
N ASP A 65 13.74 -14.88 -2.35
CA ASP A 65 14.94 -15.35 -1.65
C ASP A 65 16.06 -15.75 -2.62
N ALA A 66 15.72 -16.40 -3.73
CA ALA A 66 16.68 -16.74 -4.80
C ALA A 66 17.18 -15.53 -5.61
N ALA A 67 16.39 -14.46 -5.72
CA ALA A 67 16.87 -13.22 -6.33
C ALA A 67 17.83 -12.49 -5.39
N ARG A 68 17.57 -12.53 -4.09
CA ARG A 68 18.36 -11.82 -3.08
C ARG A 68 19.81 -12.28 -3.00
N THR A 69 20.10 -13.54 -3.34
CA THR A 69 21.46 -14.09 -3.34
C THR A 69 22.28 -13.73 -4.59
N ARG A 70 21.68 -13.06 -5.59
CA ARG A 70 22.35 -12.68 -6.85
C ARG A 70 22.59 -11.18 -6.91
N ALA A 71 23.84 -10.77 -7.09
CA ALA A 71 24.22 -9.36 -7.23
C ALA A 71 23.45 -8.65 -8.37
N ALA A 72 23.21 -9.35 -9.48
CA ALA A 72 22.47 -8.83 -10.62
C ALA A 72 20.99 -8.50 -10.33
N SER A 73 20.43 -8.93 -9.20
CA SER A 73 19.05 -8.58 -8.80
C SER A 73 18.92 -7.20 -8.14
N TYR A 74 20.04 -6.61 -7.71
CA TYR A 74 20.07 -5.28 -7.12
C TYR A 74 20.13 -4.22 -8.21
N ARG A 75 19.89 -2.95 -7.85
CA ARG A 75 19.96 -1.83 -8.79
C ARG A 75 20.68 -0.65 -8.14
N PRO A 76 21.57 0.06 -8.86
CA PRO A 76 22.14 1.31 -8.38
C PRO A 76 21.05 2.28 -7.88
N GLY A 77 21.33 2.99 -6.80
CA GLY A 77 20.41 3.92 -6.15
C GLY A 77 19.43 3.29 -5.15
N THR A 78 19.19 1.97 -5.19
CA THR A 78 18.35 1.30 -4.17
C THR A 78 19.04 1.24 -2.81
N VAL A 79 18.26 1.12 -1.74
CA VAL A 79 18.76 1.03 -0.36
C VAL A 79 18.62 -0.40 0.14
N VAL A 80 19.70 -0.99 0.64
CA VAL A 80 19.75 -2.30 1.29
C VAL A 80 19.84 -2.12 2.80
N ILE A 81 18.93 -2.76 3.54
CA ILE A 81 18.94 -2.75 5.01
C ILE A 81 19.16 -4.16 5.53
N PHE A 82 20.12 -4.33 6.42
CA PHE A 82 20.47 -5.61 7.04
C PHE A 82 19.81 -5.74 8.41
N ARG A 83 19.05 -6.82 8.62
CA ARG A 83 18.34 -7.10 9.88
C ARG A 83 19.25 -7.58 11.01
N LYS A 84 20.42 -8.12 10.64
CA LYS A 84 21.51 -8.52 11.54
C LYS A 84 22.76 -7.76 11.10
N GLY A 85 23.58 -7.37 12.07
CA GLY A 85 24.92 -6.86 11.81
C GLY A 85 25.95 -7.95 12.08
N ALA A 86 27.17 -7.73 11.63
CA ALA A 86 28.36 -8.47 12.04
C ALA A 86 29.46 -7.49 12.50
N GLU A 87 30.52 -8.03 13.10
CA GLU A 87 31.71 -7.27 13.48
C GLU A 87 32.55 -6.91 12.23
N ASP A 88 33.41 -5.91 12.36
CA ASP A 88 34.42 -5.39 11.43
C ASP A 88 34.26 -5.70 9.92
N GLY A 89 33.99 -4.66 9.13
CA GLY A 89 33.93 -4.72 7.67
C GLY A 89 32.59 -5.24 7.10
N ALA A 90 31.68 -5.71 7.95
CA ALA A 90 30.33 -6.13 7.56
C ALA A 90 29.28 -5.01 7.73
N PRO A 91 28.14 -5.11 7.02
CA PRO A 91 27.04 -4.15 7.19
C PRO A 91 26.47 -4.14 8.62
N ARG A 92 26.39 -2.94 9.20
CA ARG A 92 25.74 -2.67 10.49
C ARG A 92 24.24 -2.99 10.48
N ARG A 93 23.74 -3.49 11.61
CA ARG A 93 22.30 -3.78 11.82
C ARG A 93 21.46 -2.53 11.61
N ASN A 94 20.31 -2.69 10.94
CA ASN A 94 19.29 -1.66 10.71
C ASN A 94 19.79 -0.35 10.08
N THR A 95 20.96 -0.39 9.45
CA THR A 95 21.52 0.74 8.71
C THR A 95 21.15 0.62 7.24
N GLY A 96 20.79 1.74 6.60
CA GLY A 96 20.47 1.79 5.18
C GLY A 96 21.72 2.06 4.34
N TYR A 97 22.08 1.10 3.49
CA TYR A 97 23.20 1.21 2.57
C TYR A 97 22.71 1.44 1.15
N ARG A 98 23.18 2.48 0.47
CA ARG A 98 22.83 2.73 -0.93
C ARG A 98 23.69 1.86 -1.85
N VAL A 99 23.05 1.20 -2.82
CA VAL A 99 23.75 0.49 -3.89
C VAL A 99 24.43 1.50 -4.80
N GLY A 100 25.76 1.51 -4.84
CA GLY A 100 26.54 2.33 -5.75
C GLY A 100 26.70 1.66 -7.11
N SER A 101 27.31 0.47 -7.14
CA SER A 101 27.58 -0.28 -8.38
C SER A 101 27.42 -1.78 -8.16
N ILE A 102 27.32 -2.53 -9.26
CA ILE A 102 27.13 -3.98 -9.27
C ILE A 102 28.17 -4.59 -10.20
N ASP A 103 28.89 -5.59 -9.72
CA ASP A 103 29.70 -6.48 -10.56
C ASP A 103 29.01 -7.84 -10.61
N ALA A 104 28.24 -8.06 -11.68
CA ALA A 104 27.50 -9.30 -11.87
C ALA A 104 28.42 -10.51 -12.12
N LYS A 105 29.63 -10.30 -12.65
CA LYS A 105 30.60 -11.39 -12.92
C LYS A 105 31.28 -11.82 -11.63
N ALA A 106 31.73 -10.87 -10.81
CA ALA A 106 32.29 -11.14 -9.50
C ALA A 106 31.22 -11.51 -8.46
N GLY A 107 29.94 -11.27 -8.76
CA GLY A 107 28.82 -11.53 -7.85
C GLY A 107 28.76 -10.55 -6.67
N THR A 108 29.33 -9.35 -6.81
CA THR A 108 29.45 -8.36 -5.73
C THR A 108 28.59 -7.12 -5.97
N VAL A 109 28.21 -6.48 -4.88
CA VAL A 109 27.47 -5.22 -4.83
C VAL A 109 28.29 -4.24 -4.01
N ARG A 110 28.63 -3.09 -4.61
CA ARG A 110 29.27 -1.99 -3.91
C ARG A 110 28.19 -1.17 -3.20
N LEU A 111 28.27 -1.11 -1.88
CA LEU A 111 27.36 -0.41 -1.00
C LEU A 111 28.02 0.84 -0.42
N LEU A 112 27.22 1.88 -0.21
CA LEU A 112 27.60 3.14 0.43
C LEU A 112 26.81 3.27 1.72
N ASP A 113 27.49 3.50 2.85
CA ASP A 113 26.81 3.80 4.11
C ASP A 113 26.29 5.26 4.16
N PRO A 114 25.56 5.67 5.21
CA PRO A 114 25.07 7.04 5.34
C PRO A 114 26.18 8.09 5.36
N GLU A 115 27.39 7.72 5.81
CA GLU A 115 28.58 8.58 5.84
C GLU A 115 29.34 8.62 4.50
N GLY A 116 28.90 7.83 3.50
CA GLY A 116 29.51 7.74 2.17
C GLY A 116 30.67 6.74 2.06
N GLN A 117 30.96 5.98 3.12
CA GLN A 117 31.97 4.94 3.11
C GLN A 117 31.52 3.76 2.26
N THR A 118 32.46 3.23 1.49
CA THR A 118 32.22 2.07 0.62
C THR A 118 32.45 0.78 1.37
N LEU A 119 31.55 -0.20 1.19
CA LEU A 119 31.83 -1.60 1.47
C LEU A 119 31.46 -2.48 0.25
N THR A 120 32.21 -3.55 0.06
CA THR A 120 31.90 -4.56 -0.98
C THR A 120 31.17 -5.71 -0.34
N TRP A 121 29.97 -6.01 -0.84
CA TRP A 121 29.13 -7.06 -0.32
C TRP A 121 28.93 -8.17 -1.36
N PHE A 122 29.00 -9.43 -0.95
CA PHE A 122 28.76 -10.59 -1.80
C PHE A 122 27.45 -11.28 -1.39
N PRO A 123 26.31 -11.04 -2.06
CA PRO A 123 25.01 -11.59 -1.65
C PRO A 123 24.95 -13.14 -1.65
N GLY A 124 25.88 -13.80 -2.33
CA GLY A 124 25.94 -15.26 -2.43
C GLY A 124 26.49 -15.98 -1.20
N ASP A 125 27.07 -15.28 -0.21
CA ASP A 125 27.66 -15.87 1.00
C ASP A 125 26.64 -16.28 2.08
N GLY A 126 25.35 -16.10 1.80
CA GLY A 126 24.26 -16.36 2.75
C GLY A 126 23.86 -15.18 3.62
N SER A 127 24.66 -14.10 3.69
CA SER A 127 24.31 -12.86 4.41
C SER A 127 23.06 -12.19 3.85
N ALA A 128 22.78 -12.40 2.56
CA ALA A 128 21.55 -11.99 1.89
C ALA A 128 20.29 -12.45 2.60
N ALA A 129 20.28 -13.57 3.33
CA ALA A 129 19.11 -13.98 4.12
C ALA A 129 18.59 -12.89 5.08
N ASN A 130 19.48 -11.99 5.53
CA ASN A 130 19.18 -10.90 6.44
C ASN A 130 19.02 -9.53 5.75
N ALA A 131 19.13 -9.44 4.43
CA ALA A 131 19.04 -8.19 3.69
C ALA A 131 17.63 -7.96 3.11
N ASP A 132 17.21 -6.71 3.03
CA ASP A 132 16.02 -6.28 2.28
C ASP A 132 16.40 -5.10 1.40
N ALA A 133 16.00 -5.13 0.13
CA ALA A 133 16.21 -4.03 -0.82
C ALA A 133 14.95 -3.17 -0.96
N PHE A 134 15.15 -1.85 -0.99
CA PHE A 134 14.11 -0.85 -1.05
C PHE A 134 14.39 0.19 -2.13
N ALA A 135 13.34 0.61 -2.82
CA ALA A 135 13.32 1.82 -3.62
C ALA A 135 12.97 3.01 -2.71
N GLU A 136 13.64 4.13 -2.94
CA GLU A 136 13.27 5.41 -2.34
C GLU A 136 12.20 6.08 -3.20
N VAL A 137 11.08 6.46 -2.58
CA VAL A 137 9.93 7.04 -3.27
C VAL A 137 9.55 8.35 -2.58
N GLN A 138 9.38 9.42 -3.35
CA GLN A 138 8.88 10.69 -2.81
C GLN A 138 7.38 10.58 -2.53
N GLN A 139 6.99 10.91 -1.30
CA GLN A 139 5.61 10.88 -0.87
C GLN A 139 5.22 12.17 -0.17
N GLN A 140 4.10 12.74 -0.59
CA GLN A 140 3.50 13.89 0.08
C GLN A 140 2.65 13.44 1.28
N PHE A 141 2.76 14.13 2.40
CA PHE A 141 1.95 13.97 3.61
C PHE A 141 1.32 15.30 4.05
N ARG A 142 0.10 15.23 4.59
CA ARG A 142 -0.67 16.38 5.11
C ARG A 142 -1.28 16.01 6.45
N THR A 143 -1.57 17.00 7.29
CA THR A 143 -2.41 16.77 8.47
C THR A 143 -3.76 16.18 8.04
N GLY A 144 -4.24 15.17 8.77
CA GLY A 144 -5.42 14.37 8.43
C GLY A 144 -5.15 13.17 7.52
N ASP A 145 -3.96 13.04 6.92
CA ASP A 145 -3.65 11.87 6.09
C ASP A 145 -3.70 10.59 6.91
N LYS A 146 -4.20 9.51 6.29
CA LYS A 146 -4.01 8.17 6.80
C LYS A 146 -2.69 7.62 6.28
N VAL A 147 -1.85 7.08 7.15
CA VAL A 147 -0.63 6.33 6.79
C VAL A 147 -0.74 4.87 7.19
N GLN A 148 -0.01 4.01 6.49
CA GLN A 148 0.15 2.60 6.80
C GLN A 148 1.64 2.28 6.97
N PHE A 149 1.99 1.58 8.05
CA PHE A 149 3.33 1.04 8.23
C PHE A 149 3.56 -0.14 7.28
N THR A 150 4.69 -0.17 6.60
CA THR A 150 5.03 -1.18 5.59
C THR A 150 6.02 -2.23 6.08
N ARG A 151 6.57 -2.04 7.29
CA ARG A 151 7.51 -2.96 7.94
C ARG A 151 7.23 -3.02 9.45
N ASN A 152 7.55 -4.15 10.08
CA ASN A 152 7.51 -4.27 11.53
C ASN A 152 8.72 -3.54 12.14
N ASN A 153 8.47 -2.72 13.15
CA ASN A 153 9.44 -2.17 14.06
C ASN A 153 8.91 -2.43 15.48
N TYR A 154 9.41 -3.51 16.09
CA TYR A 154 8.95 -4.00 17.39
C TYR A 154 9.31 -3.05 18.53
N GLU A 155 10.49 -2.43 18.47
CA GLU A 155 10.99 -1.44 19.45
C GLU A 155 10.03 -0.24 19.52
N ALA A 156 9.63 0.29 18.36
CA ALA A 156 8.67 1.40 18.28
C ALA A 156 7.20 0.96 18.39
N LYS A 157 6.91 -0.35 18.53
CA LYS A 157 5.56 -0.95 18.48
C LYS A 157 4.75 -0.58 17.23
N ARG A 158 5.43 -0.44 16.08
CA ARG A 158 4.85 -0.19 14.76
C ARG A 158 4.80 -1.50 13.99
N PHE A 159 3.62 -1.91 13.54
CA PHE A 159 3.45 -3.21 12.90
C PHE A 159 2.95 -3.04 11.47
N ASN A 160 3.50 -3.83 10.56
CA ASN A 160 3.14 -3.84 9.15
C ASN A 160 1.63 -3.98 8.97
N GLY A 161 1.07 -3.17 8.08
CA GLY A 161 -0.35 -3.14 7.77
C GLY A 161 -1.19 -2.29 8.73
N ARG A 162 -0.70 -1.98 9.94
CA ARG A 162 -1.41 -1.05 10.85
C ARG A 162 -1.39 0.36 10.28
N THR A 163 -2.47 1.09 10.59
CA THR A 163 -2.67 2.46 10.12
C THR A 163 -2.66 3.45 11.28
N ALA A 164 -2.25 4.67 10.98
CA ALA A 164 -2.28 5.82 11.86
C ALA A 164 -2.72 7.06 11.07
N GLU A 165 -3.11 8.10 11.78
CA GLU A 165 -3.50 9.40 11.21
C GLU A 165 -2.37 10.40 11.44
N VAL A 166 -2.02 11.18 10.42
CA VAL A 166 -1.09 12.31 10.55
C VAL A 166 -1.78 13.44 11.29
N VAL A 167 -1.24 13.86 12.42
CA VAL A 167 -1.82 14.92 13.25
C VAL A 167 -1.00 16.21 13.25
N ALA A 168 0.27 16.13 12.85
CA ALA A 168 1.11 17.29 12.59
C ALA A 168 2.21 16.93 11.58
N ILE A 169 2.70 17.96 10.88
CA ILE A 169 3.85 17.91 9.97
C ILE A 169 4.77 19.07 10.32
N ASP A 170 6.07 18.83 10.21
CA ASP A 170 7.12 19.84 10.22
C ASP A 170 7.98 19.65 8.96
N PRO A 171 7.72 20.41 7.88
CA PRO A 171 8.47 20.27 6.65
C PRO A 171 9.94 20.68 6.76
N ASP A 172 10.28 21.58 7.69
CA ASP A 172 11.62 22.14 7.84
C ASP A 172 12.54 21.13 8.55
N GLU A 173 12.02 20.48 9.60
CA GLU A 173 12.73 19.43 10.34
C GLU A 173 12.50 18.02 9.76
N GLY A 174 11.61 17.87 8.78
CA GLY A 174 11.25 16.57 8.20
C GLY A 174 10.54 15.63 9.19
N ILE A 175 9.74 16.17 10.12
CA ILE A 175 9.06 15.39 11.17
C ILE A 175 7.59 15.19 10.85
N LEU A 176 7.11 13.95 11.00
CA LEU A 176 5.70 13.58 10.91
C LEU A 176 5.20 13.12 12.28
N VAL A 177 4.14 13.71 12.82
CA VAL A 177 3.50 13.17 14.03
C VAL A 177 2.27 12.37 13.64
N VAL A 178 2.26 11.09 14.02
CA VAL A 178 1.15 10.17 13.74
C VAL A 178 0.44 9.76 15.02
N ARG A 179 -0.88 9.57 14.94
CA ARG A 179 -1.75 9.09 16.01
C ARG A 179 -2.37 7.75 15.63
N SER A 180 -2.11 6.72 16.43
CA SER A 180 -2.72 5.40 16.25
C SER A 180 -4.17 5.38 16.77
N LYS A 181 -4.91 4.32 16.43
CA LYS A 181 -6.33 4.15 16.82
C LYS A 181 -6.58 4.20 18.33
N ASN A 182 -5.60 3.83 19.15
CA ASN A 182 -5.67 3.92 20.61
C ASN A 182 -5.29 5.31 21.16
N GLY A 183 -5.15 6.32 20.31
CA GLY A 183 -4.82 7.70 20.71
C GLY A 183 -3.33 7.98 20.91
N LYS A 184 -2.46 6.97 20.93
CA LYS A 184 -1.01 7.17 21.11
C LYS A 184 -0.43 7.99 19.95
N ARG A 185 0.33 9.04 20.29
CA ARG A 185 1.09 9.85 19.33
C ARG A 185 2.54 9.36 19.24
N GLN A 186 3.11 9.40 18.05
CA GLN A 186 4.51 9.08 17.78
C GLN A 186 5.05 10.06 16.74
N ALA A 187 6.20 10.66 17.01
CA ALA A 187 6.97 11.36 16.00
C ALA A 187 7.69 10.33 15.11
N LEU A 188 7.73 10.60 13.82
CA LEU A 188 8.52 9.90 12.81
C LEU A 188 9.52 10.91 12.25
N ASP A 189 10.80 10.59 12.34
CA ASP A 189 11.87 11.40 11.78
C ASP A 189 12.24 10.87 10.39
N MET A 190 12.03 11.67 9.34
CA MET A 190 12.30 11.24 7.97
C MET A 190 13.79 11.14 7.64
N ALA A 191 14.69 11.65 8.49
CA ALA A 191 16.12 11.35 8.41
C ALA A 191 16.44 9.92 8.88
N ASN A 192 15.63 9.35 9.78
CA ASN A 192 15.82 8.01 10.29
C ASN A 192 15.22 6.94 9.35
N VAL A 193 16.08 6.07 8.81
CA VAL A 193 15.69 4.98 7.91
C VAL A 193 14.59 4.06 8.47
N ALA A 194 14.57 3.85 9.79
CA ALA A 194 13.58 3.01 10.46
C ALA A 194 12.16 3.59 10.43
N ASP A 195 12.04 4.90 10.25
CA ASP A 195 10.80 5.67 10.28
C ASP A 195 10.20 5.88 8.88
N ARG A 196 11.01 5.69 7.84
CA ARG A 196 10.65 5.83 6.42
C ARG A 196 9.83 4.65 5.86
N HIS A 197 9.56 3.62 6.66
CA HIS A 197 8.74 2.46 6.29
C HIS A 197 7.24 2.73 6.42
N ILE A 198 6.77 3.76 5.72
CA ILE A 198 5.38 4.19 5.68
C ILE A 198 4.92 4.43 4.24
N ARG A 199 3.61 4.41 4.03
CA ARG A 199 2.96 4.82 2.78
C ARG A 199 1.58 5.40 3.07
N PRO A 200 0.93 6.08 2.10
CA PRO A 200 -0.48 6.45 2.24
C PRO A 200 -1.36 5.22 2.53
N GLY A 201 -2.26 5.37 3.49
CA GLY A 201 -3.11 4.30 4.02
C GLY A 201 -4.57 4.36 3.58
N TRP A 202 -4.89 5.20 2.58
CA TRP A 202 -6.26 5.39 2.08
C TRP A 202 -6.79 4.19 1.30
N VAL A 203 -5.96 3.59 0.44
CA VAL A 203 -6.32 2.47 -0.43
C VAL A 203 -5.38 1.30 -0.18
N ARG A 204 -5.90 0.06 -0.21
CA ARG A 204 -5.10 -1.17 -0.14
C ARG A 204 -5.24 -1.99 -1.41
N THR A 205 -4.21 -2.76 -1.73
CA THR A 205 -4.38 -3.80 -2.75
C THR A 205 -5.21 -4.94 -2.18
N ILE A 206 -6.06 -5.58 -3.01
CA ILE A 206 -6.95 -6.66 -2.57
C ILE A 206 -6.17 -7.81 -1.91
N HIS A 207 -5.06 -8.23 -2.52
CA HIS A 207 -4.16 -9.23 -1.94
C HIS A 207 -3.62 -8.80 -0.56
N SER A 208 -3.21 -7.54 -0.41
CA SER A 208 -2.69 -7.05 0.88
C SER A 208 -3.76 -6.98 1.97
N ALA A 209 -5.05 -6.99 1.61
CA ALA A 209 -6.18 -6.96 2.53
C ALA A 209 -6.72 -8.36 2.90
N GLN A 210 -6.07 -9.43 2.46
CA GLN A 210 -6.42 -10.80 2.85
C GLN A 210 -6.34 -10.95 4.39
N GLY A 211 -7.42 -11.41 5.01
CA GLY A 211 -7.57 -11.52 6.47
C GLY A 211 -8.08 -10.27 7.18
N ALA A 212 -8.15 -9.10 6.52
CA ALA A 212 -8.68 -7.88 7.13
C ALA A 212 -10.20 -7.78 6.94
N ALA A 213 -10.99 -8.28 7.90
CA ALA A 213 -12.43 -8.06 7.90
C ALA A 213 -12.75 -6.61 8.30
N CYS A 214 -13.49 -5.90 7.45
CA CYS A 214 -13.84 -4.49 7.63
C CYS A 214 -15.35 -4.33 7.58
N GLU A 215 -15.88 -3.28 8.19
CA GLU A 215 -17.33 -3.12 8.21
C GLU A 215 -17.90 -2.78 6.84
N ARG A 216 -17.25 -1.84 6.15
CA ARG A 216 -17.63 -1.42 4.80
C ARG A 216 -16.47 -1.61 3.85
N VAL A 217 -16.75 -2.07 2.63
CA VAL A 217 -15.75 -2.14 1.56
C VAL A 217 -16.21 -1.28 0.39
N THR A 218 -15.27 -0.56 -0.21
CA THR A 218 -15.44 0.07 -1.50
C THR A 218 -14.32 -0.39 -2.42
N ALA A 219 -14.64 -1.02 -3.55
CA ALA A 219 -13.64 -1.59 -4.44
C ALA A 219 -13.76 -1.04 -5.85
N HIS A 220 -12.62 -0.80 -6.49
CA HIS A 220 -12.53 -0.52 -7.91
C HIS A 220 -12.06 -1.78 -8.64
N LEU A 221 -12.92 -2.38 -9.46
CA LEU A 221 -12.66 -3.63 -10.17
C LEU A 221 -12.96 -3.44 -11.65
N GLU A 222 -11.96 -3.46 -12.51
CA GLU A 222 -12.15 -3.40 -13.96
C GLU A 222 -11.94 -4.81 -14.55
N LEU A 223 -13.01 -5.51 -14.90
CA LEU A 223 -13.05 -6.89 -15.39
C LEU A 223 -12.48 -7.06 -16.81
N PHE A 224 -12.40 -5.99 -17.60
CA PHE A 224 -11.65 -6.02 -18.85
C PHE A 224 -10.14 -6.26 -18.64
N ARG A 225 -9.60 -6.01 -17.43
CA ARG A 225 -8.18 -6.22 -17.15
C ARG A 225 -7.92 -7.69 -16.79
N SER A 226 -6.84 -8.24 -17.35
CA SER A 226 -6.41 -9.63 -17.11
C SER A 226 -6.09 -9.96 -15.66
N ASN A 227 -5.86 -8.94 -14.83
CA ASN A 227 -5.50 -9.08 -13.42
C ASN A 227 -6.70 -9.03 -12.46
N VAL A 228 -7.93 -9.07 -12.98
CA VAL A 228 -9.15 -9.16 -12.16
C VAL A 228 -9.86 -10.46 -12.51
N ASP A 229 -9.65 -11.48 -11.69
CA ASP A 229 -10.33 -12.76 -11.80
C ASP A 229 -11.50 -12.86 -10.80
N ALA A 230 -12.22 -13.97 -10.89
CA ALA A 230 -13.31 -14.27 -9.98
C ALA A 230 -12.90 -14.30 -8.50
N ASN A 231 -11.64 -14.64 -8.20
CA ASN A 231 -11.15 -14.70 -6.83
C ASN A 231 -11.00 -13.30 -6.26
N ILE A 232 -10.41 -12.38 -7.03
CA ILE A 232 -10.17 -11.01 -6.62
C ILE A 232 -11.49 -10.29 -6.36
N ALA A 233 -12.49 -10.49 -7.23
CA ALA A 233 -13.83 -9.93 -7.04
C ALA A 233 -14.51 -10.47 -5.77
N TYR A 234 -14.54 -11.79 -5.59
CA TYR A 234 -15.12 -12.42 -4.41
C TYR A 234 -14.37 -12.03 -3.12
N VAL A 235 -13.04 -11.99 -3.14
CA VAL A 235 -12.22 -11.56 -2.00
C VAL A 235 -12.51 -10.11 -1.66
N ALA A 236 -12.67 -9.20 -2.62
CA ALA A 236 -13.06 -7.82 -2.32
C ALA A 236 -14.42 -7.75 -1.59
N VAL A 237 -15.43 -8.48 -2.06
CA VAL A 237 -16.79 -8.50 -1.46
C VAL A 237 -16.79 -9.12 -0.07
N SER A 238 -16.20 -10.32 0.07
CA SER A 238 -16.23 -11.12 1.30
C SER A 238 -15.54 -10.47 2.51
N ARG A 239 -14.81 -9.36 2.30
CA ARG A 239 -14.17 -8.60 3.39
C ARG A 239 -15.12 -7.65 4.09
N ALA A 240 -16.27 -7.32 3.49
CA ALA A 240 -17.29 -6.48 4.10
C ALA A 240 -18.12 -7.27 5.12
N LYS A 241 -18.24 -6.75 6.34
CA LYS A 241 -19.15 -7.30 7.36
C LYS A 241 -20.58 -6.77 7.20
N ALA A 242 -20.76 -5.56 6.65
CA ALA A 242 -22.06 -4.90 6.54
C ALA A 242 -22.41 -4.49 5.09
N SER A 243 -21.49 -3.83 4.37
CA SER A 243 -21.80 -3.36 3.01
C SER A 243 -20.59 -3.34 2.09
N ALA A 244 -20.78 -3.72 0.82
CA ALA A 244 -19.78 -3.62 -0.23
C ALA A 244 -20.30 -2.77 -1.39
N ILE A 245 -19.50 -1.78 -1.83
CA ILE A 245 -19.76 -0.99 -3.04
C ILE A 245 -18.69 -1.29 -4.07
N ILE A 246 -19.08 -1.75 -5.26
CA ILE A 246 -18.12 -2.07 -6.34
C ILE A 246 -18.32 -1.13 -7.51
N TYR A 247 -17.23 -0.48 -7.91
CA TYR A 247 -17.12 0.31 -9.13
C TYR A 247 -16.52 -0.59 -10.21
N THR A 248 -17.36 -1.02 -11.14
CA THR A 248 -17.00 -1.93 -12.24
C THR A 248 -17.29 -1.34 -13.62
N ASP A 249 -16.55 -1.83 -14.61
CA ASP A 249 -16.81 -1.63 -16.04
C ASP A 249 -17.97 -2.47 -16.55
N ASP A 250 -18.08 -3.71 -16.06
CA ASP A 250 -19.09 -4.67 -16.47
C ASP A 250 -19.79 -5.24 -15.23
N ARG A 251 -21.09 -4.95 -15.10
CA ARG A 251 -21.90 -5.40 -13.96
C ARG A 251 -22.33 -6.84 -14.10
N GLU A 252 -22.77 -7.24 -15.29
CA GLU A 252 -23.33 -8.57 -15.54
C GLU A 252 -22.25 -9.63 -15.38
N ARG A 253 -21.08 -9.38 -15.98
CA ARG A 253 -19.93 -10.25 -15.82
C ARG A 253 -19.48 -10.33 -14.37
N LEU A 254 -19.52 -9.24 -13.61
CA LEU A 254 -19.17 -9.24 -12.18
C LEU A 254 -20.12 -10.11 -11.35
N VAL A 255 -21.42 -9.97 -11.60
CA VAL A 255 -22.46 -10.73 -10.89
C VAL A 255 -22.31 -12.22 -11.19
N GLY A 256 -22.25 -12.61 -12.47
CA GLY A 256 -22.04 -14.02 -12.86
C GLY A 256 -20.75 -14.62 -12.30
N THR A 257 -19.70 -13.80 -12.22
CA THR A 257 -18.40 -14.18 -11.62
C THR A 257 -18.50 -14.47 -10.12
N ILE A 258 -19.28 -13.67 -9.37
CA ILE A 258 -19.49 -13.85 -7.92
C ILE A 258 -20.44 -15.03 -7.66
N GLU A 259 -21.52 -15.13 -8.42
CA GLU A 259 -22.55 -16.18 -8.27
C GLU A 259 -22.00 -17.57 -8.60
N GLY A 260 -21.28 -17.71 -9.72
CA GLY A 260 -20.65 -18.99 -10.09
C GLY A 260 -19.69 -19.53 -9.02
N ARG A 261 -19.05 -18.64 -8.26
CA ARG A 261 -18.17 -19.00 -7.12
C ARG A 261 -18.93 -19.33 -5.85
N SER A 262 -20.01 -18.61 -5.55
CA SER A 262 -20.88 -18.94 -4.42
C SER A 262 -21.41 -20.37 -4.57
N SER A 263 -21.85 -20.74 -5.77
CA SER A 263 -22.33 -22.09 -6.08
C SER A 263 -21.21 -23.14 -6.02
N ALA A 264 -19.99 -22.82 -6.50
CA ALA A 264 -18.85 -23.74 -6.43
C ALA A 264 -18.36 -24.03 -4.99
N LYS A 265 -18.54 -23.10 -4.05
CA LYS A 265 -18.20 -23.32 -2.62
C LYS A 265 -19.23 -24.12 -1.84
N VAL A 266 -20.48 -24.19 -2.30
CA VAL A 266 -21.53 -25.02 -1.66
C VAL A 266 -21.26 -26.52 -1.88
N GLY A 267 -20.49 -26.90 -2.90
CA GLY A 267 -20.19 -28.30 -3.24
C GLY A 267 -18.90 -28.90 -2.65
N ALA A 268 -18.06 -28.14 -1.94
CA ALA A 268 -16.80 -28.62 -1.39
C ALA A 268 -16.70 -28.31 0.11
N ILE A 269 -17.10 -29.30 0.91
CA ILE A 269 -16.91 -29.51 2.36
C ILE A 269 -16.38 -28.38 3.26
N ASP A 270 -17.17 -28.18 4.32
CA ASP A 270 -16.91 -27.68 5.67
C ASP A 270 -17.29 -26.23 6.02
N GLU A 271 -18.03 -26.12 7.13
CA GLU A 271 -18.95 -25.05 7.49
C GLU A 271 -18.28 -23.72 7.81
N THR A 272 -18.61 -22.68 7.03
CA THR A 272 -19.17 -21.38 7.45
C THR A 272 -18.82 -20.30 6.43
N LEU A 273 -19.82 -19.81 5.68
CA LEU A 273 -19.93 -18.41 5.24
C LEU A 273 -21.25 -18.18 4.48
N VAL A 274 -22.38 -18.51 5.10
CA VAL A 274 -23.64 -17.80 4.81
C VAL A 274 -23.78 -16.72 5.86
N ARG A 275 -23.23 -15.53 5.61
CA ARG A 275 -23.64 -14.34 6.37
C ARG A 275 -24.77 -13.64 5.63
N LYS A 276 -25.99 -13.98 6.00
CA LYS A 276 -27.19 -13.14 5.80
C LYS A 276 -26.86 -11.72 6.29
N GLY A 277 -27.05 -10.71 5.44
CA GLY A 277 -27.01 -9.30 5.85
C GLY A 277 -26.01 -8.37 5.14
N THR A 278 -25.24 -8.83 4.14
CA THR A 278 -24.36 -7.92 3.36
C THR A 278 -25.09 -7.37 2.14
N THR A 279 -25.37 -6.07 2.12
CA THR A 279 -25.91 -5.40 0.92
C THR A 279 -24.77 -5.10 -0.05
N ILE A 280 -24.83 -5.66 -1.26
CA ILE A 280 -23.91 -5.35 -2.37
C ILE A 280 -24.59 -4.28 -3.24
N ALA A 281 -24.01 -3.08 -3.27
CA ALA A 281 -24.48 -2.00 -4.13
C ALA A 281 -23.50 -1.78 -5.30
N ILE A 282 -24.00 -1.77 -6.53
CA ILE A 282 -23.23 -1.44 -7.73
C ILE A 282 -23.78 -0.12 -8.27
N PRO A 283 -23.04 1.00 -8.21
CA PRO A 283 -23.52 2.29 -8.71
C PRO A 283 -23.85 2.22 -10.21
N LYS A 284 -24.96 2.84 -10.63
CA LYS A 284 -25.35 2.89 -12.06
C LYS A 284 -24.20 3.46 -12.91
N PRO A 285 -23.90 2.86 -14.10
CA PRO A 285 -22.87 3.37 -15.00
C PRO A 285 -23.18 4.82 -15.42
N VAL A 286 -22.14 5.63 -15.58
CA VAL A 286 -22.27 6.96 -16.17
C VAL A 286 -22.50 6.74 -17.67
N LYS A 287 -23.68 7.10 -18.19
CA LYS A 287 -23.84 7.30 -19.63
C LYS A 287 -22.77 8.31 -20.04
N ALA A 288 -21.89 7.93 -20.97
CA ALA A 288 -20.97 8.90 -21.58
C ALA A 288 -21.83 10.10 -22.00
N MET A 289 -21.48 11.30 -21.52
CA MET A 289 -22.11 12.50 -22.08
C MET A 289 -21.75 12.49 -23.56
N GLY A 290 -22.78 12.30 -24.38
CA GLY A 290 -22.67 12.51 -25.81
C GLY A 290 -22.16 13.92 -26.01
N VAL A 291 -21.07 14.04 -26.77
CA VAL A 291 -20.75 15.28 -27.44
C VAL A 291 -21.88 15.49 -28.44
N GLU A 292 -22.80 16.40 -28.13
CA GLU A 292 -23.67 17.00 -29.13
C GLU A 292 -22.77 17.83 -30.04
N ILE A 293 -22.56 17.33 -31.25
CA ILE A 293 -22.14 18.15 -32.38
C ILE A 293 -23.44 18.68 -32.98
N GLY A 294 -23.80 19.91 -32.64
CA GLY A 294 -24.94 20.61 -33.23
C GLY A 294 -24.47 21.56 -34.31
N GLY A 295 -25.11 21.48 -35.49
CA GLY A 295 -25.15 22.52 -36.52
C GLY A 295 -24.00 22.53 -37.51
#